data_AF-A0A8T1S728-F1
#
_entry.id   AF-A0A8T1S728-F1
#
_cell.length_a   1.000
_cell.length_b   1.000
_cell.length_c   1.000
_cell.angle_alpha   90.00
_cell.angle_beta   90.00
_cell.angle_gamma   90.00
#
_symmetry.space_group_name_H-M   'P 1'
#
loop_
_entity.id
_entity.type
_entity.pdbx_description
1 polymer ?
#
loop_
_entity_poly.entity_id
_entity_poly.type
_entity_poly.pdbx_seq_one_letter_code
_entity_poly.pdbx_strand_id
1 'polypeptide(L)'
;MANLESHAAILDQKVQGINGELETAEMEVEAMKQENARLQHIFDNQKYSVADIERINHERDELQQTINKLTKELEAEEHQLWNEEMKYARGKEAIETQLAEYHKLARKLKLIPISAENSKGHDFEIKFNPEAGPNCLVKYRTHINAPLMELINRTEEEIRKANHKKMGLEDTLEQVNTMVLEKKSSVKMLKEEAQKMDDLYHQKLKEAEEEERKCATELELLEKHKHLLESGINEGLSEAMNELHDVQRQYQVVMQMTTEESRKVGDNLNRLLEVIATHVVSVEGIICLSDGPLIQERIVTSPWLAGDIMPGSIVYRGPIS
;
A
#
# COMPACT_ATOMS: atom_id res chain seq x y z
N MET A 1 92.11 -108.50 110.48
CA MET A 1 92.42 -108.53 109.04
C MET A 1 91.25 -107.97 108.22
N ALA A 2 90.03 -108.51 108.33
CA ALA A 2 88.84 -108.02 107.59
C ALA A 2 88.53 -106.50 107.68
N ASN A 3 88.75 -105.85 108.83
CA ASN A 3 88.46 -104.41 108.99
C ASN A 3 89.51 -103.52 108.29
N LEU A 4 90.76 -103.99 108.23
CA LEU A 4 91.85 -103.33 107.48
C LEU A 4 91.66 -103.54 105.97
N GLU A 5 91.22 -104.73 105.55
CA GLU A 5 90.89 -105.02 104.15
C GLU A 5 89.67 -104.21 103.66
N SER A 6 88.64 -104.04 104.49
CA SER A 6 87.48 -103.17 104.19
C SER A 6 87.89 -101.69 104.07
N HIS A 7 88.72 -101.19 105.00
CA HIS A 7 89.23 -99.82 104.93
C HIS A 7 90.14 -99.61 103.71
N ALA A 8 90.96 -100.61 103.36
CA ALA A 8 91.78 -100.60 102.15
C ALA A 8 90.91 -100.57 100.88
N ALA A 9 89.82 -101.36 100.82
CA ALA A 9 88.88 -101.36 99.70
C ALA A 9 88.13 -100.03 99.56
N ILE A 10 87.73 -99.39 100.67
CA ILE A 10 87.08 -98.06 100.65
C ILE A 10 88.07 -96.99 100.18
N LEU A 11 89.34 -97.06 100.61
CA LEU A 11 90.38 -96.17 100.12
C LEU A 11 90.63 -96.37 98.63
N ASP A 12 90.68 -97.62 98.16
CA ASP A 12 90.87 -97.95 96.75
C ASP A 12 89.69 -97.45 95.89
N GLN A 13 88.45 -97.63 96.35
CA GLN A 13 87.25 -97.08 95.69
C GLN A 13 87.26 -95.55 95.65
N LYS A 14 87.70 -94.88 96.72
CA LYS A 14 87.86 -93.42 96.74
C LYS A 14 88.96 -92.96 95.79
N VAL A 15 90.09 -93.67 95.73
CA VAL A 15 91.18 -93.39 94.81
C VAL A 15 90.69 -93.55 93.37
N GLN A 16 89.96 -94.61 93.04
CA GLN A 16 89.36 -94.82 91.72
C GLN A 16 88.32 -93.74 91.37
N GLY A 17 87.46 -93.36 92.32
CA GLY A 17 86.47 -92.29 92.12
C GLY A 17 87.14 -90.92 91.86
N ILE A 18 88.12 -90.56 92.68
CA ILE A 18 88.91 -89.33 92.50
C ILE A 18 89.68 -89.38 91.18
N ASN A 19 90.21 -90.54 90.77
CA ASN A 19 90.91 -90.68 89.50
C ASN A 19 89.97 -90.53 88.29
N GLY A 20 88.74 -91.04 88.37
CA GLY A 20 87.72 -90.85 87.32
C GLY A 20 87.22 -89.41 87.25
N GLU A 21 87.03 -88.75 88.39
CA GLU A 21 86.73 -87.31 88.45
C GLU A 21 87.89 -86.48 87.90
N LEU A 22 89.14 -86.86 88.20
CA LEU A 22 90.35 -86.24 87.67
C LEU A 22 90.44 -86.40 86.15
N GLU A 23 90.20 -87.60 85.61
CA GLU A 23 90.21 -87.88 84.17
C GLU A 23 89.09 -87.10 83.45
N THR A 24 87.90 -87.02 84.06
CA THR A 24 86.79 -86.21 83.52
C THR A 24 87.14 -84.72 83.50
N ALA A 25 87.71 -84.21 84.59
CA ALA A 25 88.16 -82.82 84.67
C ALA A 25 89.31 -82.54 83.68
N GLU A 26 90.23 -83.48 83.46
CA GLU A 26 91.29 -83.36 82.46
C GLU A 26 90.71 -83.30 81.04
N MET A 27 89.71 -84.12 80.72
CA MET A 27 89.00 -84.06 79.44
C MET A 27 88.28 -82.72 79.24
N GLU A 28 87.60 -82.19 80.26
CA GLU A 28 86.94 -80.88 80.20
C GLU A 28 87.94 -79.74 80.01
N VAL A 29 89.08 -79.78 80.71
CA VAL A 29 90.17 -78.81 80.54
C VAL A 29 90.73 -78.86 79.13
N GLU A 30 90.93 -80.05 78.56
CA GLU A 30 91.44 -80.20 77.20
C GLU A 30 90.41 -79.71 76.16
N ALA A 31 89.11 -79.99 76.36
CA ALA A 31 88.04 -79.46 75.52
C ALA A 31 87.97 -77.92 75.57
N MET A 32 88.11 -77.33 76.77
CA MET A 32 88.17 -75.87 76.92
C MET A 32 89.41 -75.27 76.25
N LYS A 33 90.57 -75.92 76.31
CA LYS A 33 91.77 -75.45 75.61
C LYS A 33 91.58 -75.47 74.09
N GLN A 34 90.99 -76.54 73.56
CA GLN A 34 90.70 -76.64 72.13
C GLN A 34 89.71 -75.57 71.67
N GLU A 35 88.65 -75.32 72.44
CA GLU A 35 87.68 -74.27 72.14
C GLU A 35 88.31 -72.87 72.23
N ASN A 36 89.16 -72.63 73.24
CA ASN A 36 89.85 -71.35 73.37
C ASN A 36 90.82 -71.10 72.21
N ALA A 37 91.56 -72.12 71.77
CA ALA A 37 92.42 -72.03 70.58
C ALA A 37 91.60 -71.74 69.31
N ARG A 38 90.42 -72.35 69.18
CA ARG A 38 89.49 -72.10 68.07
C ARG A 38 88.97 -70.65 68.08
N LEU A 39 88.56 -70.14 69.23
CA LEU A 39 88.07 -68.76 69.39
C LEU A 39 89.18 -67.75 69.13
N GLN A 40 90.38 -67.99 69.65
CA GLN A 40 91.54 -67.14 69.39
C GLN A 40 91.88 -67.10 67.90
N HIS A 41 91.88 -68.26 67.22
CA HIS A 41 92.08 -68.31 65.78
C HIS A 41 91.01 -67.54 65.00
N ILE A 42 89.74 -67.58 65.44
CA ILE A 42 88.68 -66.77 64.81
C ILE A 42 88.95 -65.28 65.03
N PHE A 43 89.30 -64.87 66.25
CA PHE A 43 89.58 -63.48 66.60
C PHE A 43 90.77 -62.92 65.81
N ASP A 44 91.88 -63.66 65.75
CA ASP A 44 93.10 -63.25 65.04
C ASP A 44 92.87 -63.10 63.52
N ASN A 45 91.91 -63.83 62.97
CA ASN A 45 91.57 -63.79 61.55
C ASN A 45 90.37 -62.88 61.23
N GLN A 46 89.83 -62.14 62.20
CA GLN A 46 88.80 -61.14 61.91
C GLN A 46 89.40 -59.98 61.11
N LYS A 47 88.81 -59.71 59.94
CA LYS A 47 89.27 -58.65 59.03
C LYS A 47 88.81 -57.25 59.42
N TYR A 48 87.77 -57.15 60.25
CA TYR A 48 87.14 -55.90 60.63
C TYR A 48 87.01 -55.83 62.14
N SER A 49 87.36 -54.67 62.69
CA SER A 49 87.11 -54.39 64.10
C SER A 49 85.63 -54.08 64.32
N VAL A 50 85.19 -54.12 65.58
CA VAL A 50 83.83 -53.70 65.97
C VAL A 50 83.53 -52.27 65.50
N ALA A 51 84.50 -51.36 65.63
CA ALA A 51 84.37 -49.97 65.18
C ALA A 51 84.21 -49.84 63.66
N ASP A 52 84.83 -50.73 62.87
CA ASP A 52 84.63 -50.75 61.41
C ASP A 52 83.21 -51.22 61.05
N ILE A 53 82.68 -52.21 61.77
CA ILE A 53 81.29 -52.69 61.57
C ILE A 53 80.29 -51.59 61.93
N GLU A 54 80.51 -50.86 63.03
CA GLU A 54 79.69 -49.72 63.43
C GLU A 54 79.71 -48.60 62.38
N ARG A 55 80.91 -48.25 61.87
CA ARG A 55 81.05 -47.25 60.79
C ARG A 55 80.29 -47.67 59.54
N ILE A 56 80.46 -48.92 59.08
CA ILE A 56 79.77 -49.44 57.90
C ILE A 56 78.24 -49.42 58.08
N ASN A 57 77.75 -49.80 59.26
CA ASN A 57 76.32 -49.74 59.55
C ASN A 57 75.80 -48.30 59.54
N HIS A 58 76.55 -47.35 60.10
CA HIS A 58 76.18 -45.94 60.08
C HIS A 58 76.12 -45.40 58.64
N GLU A 59 77.17 -45.63 57.84
CA GLU A 59 77.20 -45.24 56.42
C GLU A 59 76.06 -45.89 55.63
N ARG A 60 75.76 -47.17 55.88
CA ARG A 60 74.62 -47.86 55.26
C ARG A 60 73.30 -47.18 55.63
N ASP A 61 73.11 -46.83 56.90
CA ASP A 61 71.87 -46.21 57.37
C ASP A 61 71.71 -44.79 56.80
N GLU A 62 72.79 -44.02 56.68
CA GLU A 62 72.80 -42.71 56.02
C GLU A 62 72.49 -42.81 54.52
N LEU A 63 73.09 -43.79 53.83
CA LEU A 63 72.79 -44.06 52.42
C LEU A 63 71.33 -44.47 52.24
N GLN A 64 70.80 -45.32 53.12
CA GLN A 64 69.41 -45.73 53.06
C GLN A 64 68.46 -44.55 53.30
N GLN A 65 68.78 -43.64 54.23
CA GLN A 65 68.02 -42.41 54.43
C GLN A 65 68.07 -41.52 53.18
N THR A 66 69.23 -41.39 52.55
CA THR A 66 69.40 -40.61 51.32
C THR A 66 68.60 -41.20 50.17
N ILE A 67 68.63 -42.52 49.97
CA ILE A 67 67.80 -43.22 48.99
C ILE A 67 66.33 -42.93 49.25
N ASN A 68 65.86 -43.14 50.49
CA ASN A 68 64.46 -42.91 50.85
C ASN A 68 64.03 -41.45 50.61
N LYS A 69 64.92 -40.48 50.86
CA LYS A 69 64.65 -39.07 50.58
C LYS A 69 64.52 -38.81 49.07
N LEU A 70 65.51 -39.25 48.28
CA LEU A 70 65.52 -39.03 46.84
C LEU A 70 64.36 -39.75 46.14
N THR A 71 63.97 -40.95 46.61
CA THR A 71 62.79 -41.65 46.10
C THR A 71 61.52 -40.84 46.32
N LYS A 72 61.33 -40.25 47.51
CA LYS A 72 60.16 -39.38 47.78
C LYS A 72 60.18 -38.09 46.96
N GLU A 73 61.35 -37.49 46.75
CA GLU A 73 61.49 -36.30 45.90
C GLU A 73 61.17 -36.63 44.44
N LEU A 74 61.64 -37.77 43.93
CA LEU A 74 61.31 -38.24 42.58
C LEU A 74 59.81 -38.48 42.41
N GLU A 75 59.17 -39.20 43.33
CA GLU A 75 57.72 -39.45 43.30
C GLU A 75 56.91 -38.13 43.30
N ALA A 76 57.38 -37.12 44.06
CA ALA A 76 56.76 -35.80 44.09
C ALA A 76 56.90 -35.06 42.75
N GLU A 77 58.07 -35.07 42.13
CA GLU A 77 58.31 -34.45 40.83
C GLU A 77 57.55 -35.16 39.70
N GLU A 78 57.49 -36.50 39.70
CA GLU A 78 56.68 -37.27 38.76
C GLU A 78 55.20 -36.92 38.88
N HIS A 79 54.68 -36.82 40.11
CA HIS A 79 53.30 -36.39 40.34
C HIS A 79 53.06 -34.94 39.89
N GLN A 80 54.03 -34.02 40.06
CA GLN A 80 53.93 -32.65 39.55
C GLN A 80 53.92 -32.62 38.02
N LEU A 81 54.83 -33.35 37.37
CA LEU A 81 54.89 -33.46 35.91
C LEU A 81 53.56 -33.97 35.35
N TRP A 82 53.01 -35.03 35.94
CA TRP A 82 51.71 -35.58 35.53
C TRP A 82 50.58 -34.55 35.64
N ASN A 83 50.56 -33.75 36.71
CA ASN A 83 49.57 -32.69 36.86
C ASN A 83 49.71 -31.61 35.78
N GLU A 84 50.94 -31.21 35.43
CA GLU A 84 51.18 -30.23 34.37
C GLU A 84 50.84 -30.80 32.98
N GLU A 85 51.14 -32.06 32.71
CA GLU A 85 50.70 -32.73 31.47
C GLU A 85 49.17 -32.79 31.37
N MET A 86 48.48 -33.06 32.48
CA MET A 86 47.02 -33.07 32.51
C MET A 86 46.43 -31.67 32.28
N LYS A 87 47.05 -30.63 32.84
CA LYS A 87 46.67 -29.23 32.55
C LYS A 87 46.89 -28.88 31.09
N TYR A 88 48.03 -29.26 30.52
CA TYR A 88 48.36 -29.04 29.12
C TYR A 88 47.37 -29.76 28.19
N ALA A 89 47.05 -31.02 28.46
CA ALA A 89 46.10 -31.81 27.69
C ALA A 89 44.69 -31.18 27.70
N ARG A 90 44.19 -30.77 28.87
CA ARG A 90 42.90 -30.07 28.99
C ARG A 90 42.90 -28.73 28.26
N GLY A 91 43.98 -27.97 28.36
CA GLY A 91 44.12 -26.69 27.66
C GLY A 91 44.11 -26.87 26.14
N LYS A 92 44.83 -27.89 25.64
CA LYS A 92 44.86 -28.25 24.22
C LYS A 92 43.47 -28.64 23.71
N GLU A 93 42.76 -29.51 24.43
CA GLU A 93 41.40 -29.94 24.06
C GLU A 93 40.41 -28.76 24.01
N ALA A 94 40.50 -27.83 24.98
CA ALA A 94 39.67 -26.63 25.00
C ALA A 94 39.91 -25.74 23.77
N ILE A 95 41.16 -25.54 23.38
CA ILE A 95 41.52 -24.77 22.18
C ILE A 95 41.03 -25.48 20.91
N GLU A 96 41.22 -26.79 20.80
CA GLU A 96 40.77 -27.58 19.64
C GLU A 96 39.23 -27.54 19.49
N THR A 97 38.50 -27.56 20.62
CA THR A 97 37.04 -27.41 20.62
C THR A 97 36.62 -26.04 20.10
N GLN A 98 37.21 -24.96 20.61
CA GLN A 98 36.93 -23.59 20.14
C GLN A 98 37.30 -23.41 18.67
N LEU A 99 38.41 -24.01 18.22
CA LEU A 99 38.84 -23.99 16.84
C LEU A 99 37.83 -24.69 15.91
N ALA A 100 37.31 -25.85 16.33
CA ALA A 100 36.29 -26.56 15.58
C ALA A 100 34.98 -25.75 15.45
N GLU A 101 34.56 -25.08 16.53
CA GLU A 101 33.40 -24.18 16.50
C GLU A 101 33.62 -22.99 15.58
N TYR A 102 34.79 -22.36 15.64
CA TYR A 102 35.19 -21.29 14.74
C TYR A 102 35.11 -21.74 13.28
N HIS A 103 35.72 -22.89 12.93
CA HIS A 103 35.68 -23.40 11.55
C HIS A 103 34.26 -23.76 11.11
N LYS A 104 33.43 -24.31 12.01
CA LYS A 104 32.02 -24.60 11.73
C LYS A 104 31.25 -23.32 11.38
N LEU A 105 31.42 -22.25 12.17
CA LEU A 105 30.80 -20.95 11.92
C LEU A 105 31.34 -20.32 10.62
N ALA A 106 32.66 -20.33 10.42
CA ALA A 106 33.29 -19.76 9.24
C ALA A 106 32.82 -20.46 7.94
N ARG A 107 32.64 -21.78 7.94
CA ARG A 107 32.04 -22.51 6.81
C ARG A 107 30.57 -22.14 6.60
N LYS A 108 29.79 -22.01 7.67
CA LYS A 108 28.38 -21.58 7.58
C LYS A 108 28.26 -20.17 6.99
N LEU A 109 29.20 -19.28 7.31
CA LEU A 109 29.31 -17.93 6.76
C LEU A 109 29.99 -17.90 5.38
N LYS A 110 30.34 -19.04 4.80
CA LYS A 110 31.03 -19.15 3.49
C LYS A 110 32.35 -18.35 3.44
N LEU A 111 33.11 -18.38 4.53
CA LEU A 111 34.44 -17.77 4.64
C LEU A 111 35.57 -18.76 4.36
N ILE A 112 35.34 -20.05 4.63
CA ILE A 112 36.28 -21.15 4.39
C ILE A 112 35.61 -22.14 3.42
N PRO A 113 36.28 -22.59 2.35
CA PRO A 113 37.68 -22.33 1.96
C PRO A 113 37.91 -20.94 1.37
N ILE A 114 39.16 -20.59 1.03
CA ILE A 114 39.55 -19.31 0.39
C ILE A 114 38.80 -19.00 -0.92
N SER A 115 38.21 -19.99 -1.56
CA SER A 115 37.37 -19.84 -2.75
C SER A 115 35.89 -19.61 -2.42
N ALA A 116 35.52 -19.57 -1.13
CA ALA A 116 34.15 -19.40 -0.71
C ALA A 116 33.69 -17.95 -0.96
N GLU A 117 32.40 -17.80 -1.24
CA GLU A 117 31.75 -16.56 -1.68
C GLU A 117 32.12 -15.32 -0.84
N ASN A 118 32.15 -15.46 0.48
CA ASN A 118 32.38 -14.35 1.40
C ASN A 118 33.85 -14.20 1.84
N SER A 119 34.73 -15.10 1.40
CA SER A 119 36.15 -15.09 1.78
C SER A 119 36.91 -13.88 1.22
N LYS A 120 36.44 -13.32 0.09
CA LYS A 120 37.10 -12.24 -0.67
C LYS A 120 38.60 -12.52 -0.95
N GLY A 121 38.96 -13.80 -1.09
CA GLY A 121 40.33 -14.24 -1.36
C GLY A 121 41.24 -14.30 -0.12
N HIS A 122 40.69 -14.16 1.09
CA HIS A 122 41.45 -14.36 2.33
C HIS A 122 41.30 -15.79 2.86
N ASP A 123 42.40 -16.37 3.35
CA ASP A 123 42.39 -17.65 4.04
C ASP A 123 42.04 -17.46 5.53
N PHE A 124 40.81 -17.81 5.89
CA PHE A 124 40.34 -17.76 7.27
C PHE A 124 40.55 -19.07 8.03
N GLU A 125 41.22 -20.07 7.46
CA GLU A 125 41.49 -21.33 8.15
C GLU A 125 42.66 -21.20 9.15
N ILE A 126 42.36 -21.33 10.43
CA ILE A 126 43.38 -21.43 11.49
C ILE A 126 43.92 -22.86 11.55
N LYS A 127 45.25 -23.02 11.43
CA LYS A 127 45.96 -24.30 11.60
C LYS A 127 46.77 -24.29 12.89
N PHE A 128 46.13 -24.67 13.99
CA PHE A 128 46.75 -24.61 15.30
C PHE A 128 47.98 -25.53 15.40
N ASN A 129 49.13 -24.95 15.74
CA ASN A 129 50.38 -25.68 16.00
C ASN A 129 51.02 -25.10 17.29
N PRO A 130 50.92 -25.81 18.42
CA PRO A 130 51.49 -25.37 19.70
C PRO A 130 53.00 -25.12 19.64
N GLU A 131 53.72 -25.92 18.84
CA GLU A 131 55.18 -25.89 18.73
C GLU A 131 55.70 -24.71 17.90
N ALA A 132 54.82 -24.01 17.18
CA ALA A 132 55.20 -22.87 16.34
C ALA A 132 55.55 -21.60 17.15
N GLY A 133 55.34 -21.64 18.47
CA GLY A 133 55.63 -20.54 19.38
C GLY A 133 54.75 -19.28 19.15
N PRO A 134 55.03 -18.17 19.86
CA PRO A 134 54.15 -16.99 19.89
C PRO A 134 53.95 -16.30 18.53
N ASN A 135 54.88 -16.50 17.58
CA ASN A 135 54.84 -15.89 16.25
C ASN A 135 53.61 -16.33 15.42
N CYS A 136 53.00 -17.49 15.73
CA CYS A 136 51.78 -17.92 15.05
C CYS A 136 50.58 -17.01 15.37
N LEU A 137 50.50 -16.47 16.60
CA LEU A 137 49.40 -15.61 17.04
C LEU A 137 49.42 -14.26 16.31
N VAL A 138 50.61 -13.69 16.10
CA VAL A 138 50.78 -12.46 15.33
C VAL A 138 50.27 -12.67 13.90
N LYS A 139 50.60 -13.81 13.28
CA LYS A 139 50.12 -14.15 11.93
C LYS A 139 48.59 -14.24 11.88
N TYR A 140 47.94 -14.88 12.84
CA TYR A 140 46.47 -14.95 12.87
C TYR A 140 45.83 -13.58 13.09
N ARG A 141 46.44 -12.75 13.95
CA ARG A 141 45.94 -11.38 14.16
C ARG A 141 45.99 -10.55 12.88
N THR A 142 47.04 -10.67 12.08
CA THR A 142 47.19 -9.88 10.85
C THR A 142 46.45 -10.48 9.66
N HIS A 143 46.45 -11.80 9.48
CA HIS A 143 45.90 -12.43 8.27
C HIS A 143 44.43 -12.86 8.40
N ILE A 144 43.93 -13.03 9.62
CA ILE A 144 42.55 -13.48 9.88
C ILE A 144 41.76 -12.37 10.56
N ASN A 145 42.24 -11.88 11.71
CA ASN A 145 41.47 -10.90 12.48
C ASN A 145 41.33 -9.55 11.75
N ALA A 146 42.42 -8.99 11.21
CA ALA A 146 42.33 -7.71 10.50
C ALA A 146 41.38 -7.75 9.28
N PRO A 147 41.44 -8.75 8.38
CA PRO A 147 40.46 -8.85 7.28
C PRO A 147 39.02 -9.12 7.74
N LEU A 148 38.83 -9.90 8.82
CA LEU A 148 37.49 -10.08 9.41
C LEU A 148 36.92 -8.77 9.93
N MET A 149 37.73 -7.96 10.64
CA MET A 149 37.30 -6.65 11.13
C MET A 149 36.96 -5.70 9.98
N GLU A 150 37.73 -5.72 8.89
CA GLU A 150 37.40 -4.93 7.70
C GLU A 150 36.09 -5.40 7.05
N LEU A 151 35.87 -6.71 6.96
CA LEU A 151 34.61 -7.29 6.47
C LEU A 151 33.42 -6.85 7.32
N ILE A 152 33.54 -6.91 8.65
CA ILE A 152 32.51 -6.47 9.60
C ILE A 152 32.21 -4.97 9.38
N ASN A 153 33.23 -4.11 9.44
CA ASN A 153 33.06 -2.67 9.29
C ASN A 153 32.38 -2.28 7.97
N ARG A 154 32.78 -2.92 6.87
CA ARG A 154 32.17 -2.70 5.55
C ARG A 154 30.71 -3.16 5.49
N THR A 155 30.41 -4.31 6.08
CA THR A 155 29.03 -4.84 6.13
C THR A 155 28.15 -3.91 6.97
N GLU A 156 28.66 -3.44 8.11
CA GLU A 156 27.96 -2.46 8.96
C GLU A 156 27.71 -1.13 8.24
N GLU A 157 28.67 -0.65 7.44
CA GLU A 157 28.52 0.53 6.61
C GLU A 157 27.43 0.35 5.53
N GLU A 158 27.44 -0.79 4.84
CA GLU A 158 26.42 -1.13 3.84
C GLU A 158 25.02 -1.21 4.45
N ILE A 159 24.89 -1.84 5.63
CA ILE A 159 23.64 -1.88 6.40
C ILE A 159 23.19 -0.46 6.75
N ARG A 160 24.10 0.41 7.22
CA ARG A 160 23.78 1.79 7.58
C ARG A 160 23.27 2.59 6.38
N LYS A 161 23.93 2.46 5.23
CA LYS A 161 23.51 3.09 3.97
C LYS A 161 22.14 2.59 3.51
N ALA A 162 21.90 1.29 3.56
CA ALA A 162 20.61 0.69 3.21
C ALA A 162 19.49 1.20 4.14
N ASN A 163 19.74 1.27 5.45
CA ASN A 163 18.79 1.80 6.42
C ASN A 163 18.48 3.29 6.18
N HIS A 164 19.48 4.11 5.89
CA HIS A 164 19.26 5.52 5.56
C HIS A 164 18.40 5.69 4.30
N LYS A 165 18.68 4.88 3.25
CA LYS A 165 17.85 4.87 2.04
C LYS A 165 16.42 4.42 2.31
N LYS A 166 16.23 3.40 3.16
CA LYS A 166 14.91 2.92 3.59
C LYS A 166 14.13 4.04 4.26
N MET A 167 14.74 4.76 5.21
CA MET A 167 14.11 5.88 5.91
C MET A 167 13.65 6.98 4.93
N GLY A 168 14.51 7.38 3.99
CA GLY A 168 14.11 8.37 2.98
C GLY A 168 12.96 7.90 2.08
N LEU A 169 12.89 6.60 1.76
CA LEU A 169 11.75 6.05 1.02
C LEU A 169 10.47 6.02 1.86
N GLU A 170 10.57 5.68 3.15
CA GLU A 170 9.45 5.73 4.10
C GLU A 170 8.88 7.15 4.22
N ASP A 171 9.74 8.17 4.32
CA ASP A 171 9.32 9.59 4.36
C ASP A 171 8.57 9.97 3.06
N THR A 172 9.09 9.59 1.90
CA THR A 172 8.41 9.87 0.62
C THR A 172 7.07 9.14 0.50
N LEU A 173 6.97 7.92 1.03
CA LEU A 173 5.73 7.15 1.04
C LEU A 173 4.67 7.83 1.92
N GLU A 174 5.06 8.31 3.10
CA GLU A 174 4.17 9.07 3.99
C GLU A 174 3.67 10.36 3.35
N GLN A 175 4.56 11.09 2.67
CA GLN A 175 4.19 12.29 1.93
C GLN A 175 3.15 11.99 0.83
N VAL A 176 3.40 10.98 0.00
CA VAL A 176 2.47 10.59 -1.08
C VAL A 176 1.14 10.13 -0.51
N ASN A 177 1.13 9.38 0.59
CA ASN A 177 -0.12 8.95 1.24
C ASN A 177 -0.95 10.14 1.73
N THR A 178 -0.32 11.16 2.31
CA THR A 178 -0.98 12.40 2.71
C THR A 178 -1.62 13.10 1.50
N MET A 179 -0.87 13.24 0.39
CA MET A 179 -1.40 13.84 -0.84
C MET A 179 -2.57 13.04 -1.43
N VAL A 180 -2.51 11.71 -1.39
CA VAL A 180 -3.60 10.84 -1.86
C VAL A 180 -4.86 11.04 -1.03
N LEU A 181 -4.72 11.16 0.30
CA LEU A 181 -5.86 11.45 1.20
C LEU A 181 -6.49 12.81 0.89
N GLU A 182 -5.68 13.85 0.69
CA GLU A 182 -6.14 15.18 0.30
C GLU A 182 -6.90 15.13 -1.04
N LYS A 183 -6.33 14.50 -2.08
CA LYS A 183 -6.98 14.38 -3.39
C LYS A 183 -8.27 13.57 -3.31
N LYS A 184 -8.32 12.51 -2.50
CA LYS A 184 -9.55 11.74 -2.26
C LYS A 184 -10.65 12.60 -1.64
N SER A 185 -10.29 13.48 -0.70
CA SER A 185 -11.23 14.45 -0.12
C SER A 185 -11.72 15.45 -1.18
N SER A 186 -10.83 16.01 -2.01
CA SER A 186 -11.22 16.91 -3.10
C SER A 186 -12.17 16.24 -4.10
N VAL A 187 -11.89 15.00 -4.49
CA VAL A 187 -12.77 14.23 -5.40
C VAL A 187 -14.14 14.00 -4.77
N LYS A 188 -14.21 13.73 -3.46
CA LYS A 188 -15.49 13.59 -2.75
C LYS A 188 -16.30 14.88 -2.82
N MET A 189 -15.68 16.03 -2.52
CA MET A 189 -16.33 17.34 -2.60
C MET A 189 -16.83 17.66 -4.01
N LEU A 190 -16.02 17.40 -5.04
CA LEU A 190 -16.42 17.62 -6.44
C LEU A 190 -17.58 16.72 -6.87
N LYS A 191 -17.61 15.47 -6.40
CA LYS A 191 -18.75 14.57 -6.65
C LYS A 191 -20.03 15.07 -6.00
N GLU A 192 -19.95 15.55 -4.76
CA GLU A 192 -21.10 16.12 -4.05
C GLU A 192 -21.63 17.37 -4.78
N GLU A 193 -20.75 18.22 -5.31
CA GLU A 193 -21.15 19.40 -6.07
C GLU A 193 -21.76 19.05 -7.42
N ALA A 194 -21.18 18.08 -8.15
CA ALA A 194 -21.76 17.59 -9.39
C ALA A 194 -23.18 17.04 -9.18
N GLN A 195 -23.39 16.26 -8.11
CA GLN A 195 -24.71 15.73 -7.77
C GLN A 195 -25.73 16.84 -7.52
N LYS A 196 -25.37 17.91 -6.80
CA LYS A 196 -26.28 19.04 -6.57
C LYS A 196 -26.65 19.75 -7.88
N MET A 197 -25.70 19.91 -8.79
CA MET A 197 -25.95 20.52 -10.09
C MET A 197 -26.87 19.64 -10.96
N ASP A 198 -26.67 18.33 -10.93
CA ASP A 198 -27.57 17.37 -11.59
C ASP A 198 -28.98 17.46 -11.01
N ASP A 199 -29.13 17.46 -9.69
CA ASP A 199 -30.44 17.57 -9.03
C ASP A 199 -31.15 18.89 -9.41
N LEU A 200 -30.41 20.00 -9.44
CA LEU A 200 -30.92 21.31 -9.86
C LEU A 200 -31.35 21.32 -11.34
N TYR A 201 -30.55 20.70 -12.21
CA TYR A 201 -30.88 20.57 -13.63
C TYR A 201 -32.17 19.78 -13.82
N HIS A 202 -32.33 18.65 -13.15
CA HIS A 202 -33.56 17.84 -13.22
C HIS A 202 -34.77 18.61 -12.69
N GLN A 203 -34.61 19.39 -11.61
CA GLN A 203 -35.68 20.26 -11.11
C GLN A 203 -36.08 21.31 -12.17
N LYS A 204 -35.10 21.99 -12.78
CA LYS A 204 -35.36 23.02 -13.79
C LYS A 204 -36.00 22.45 -15.05
N LEU A 205 -35.60 21.24 -15.46
CA LEU A 205 -36.22 20.53 -16.58
C LEU A 205 -37.70 20.27 -16.29
N LYS A 206 -38.03 19.75 -15.10
CA LYS A 206 -39.41 19.49 -14.70
C LYS A 206 -40.26 20.77 -14.64
N GLU A 207 -39.70 21.85 -14.09
CA GLU A 207 -40.37 23.17 -14.07
C GLU A 207 -40.66 23.67 -15.50
N ALA A 208 -39.71 23.50 -16.43
CA ALA A 208 -39.88 23.88 -17.82
C ALA A 208 -40.94 23.02 -18.55
N GLU A 209 -40.93 21.70 -18.35
CA GLU A 209 -41.93 20.77 -18.90
C GLU A 209 -43.34 21.09 -18.37
N GLU A 210 -43.47 21.41 -17.08
CA GLU A 210 -44.75 21.81 -16.48
C GLU A 210 -45.28 23.12 -17.07
N GLU A 211 -44.39 24.09 -17.33
CA GLU A 211 -44.77 25.37 -17.93
C GLU A 211 -45.12 25.23 -19.41
N GLU A 212 -44.34 24.46 -20.17
CA GLU A 212 -44.64 24.11 -21.56
C GLU A 212 -46.03 23.47 -21.68
N ARG A 213 -46.36 22.54 -20.77
CA ARG A 213 -47.69 21.91 -20.71
C ARG A 213 -48.80 22.93 -20.44
N LYS A 214 -48.59 23.90 -19.55
CA LYS A 214 -49.58 24.98 -19.31
C LYS A 214 -49.76 25.83 -20.56
N CYS A 215 -48.67 26.30 -21.16
CA CYS A 215 -48.71 27.08 -22.40
C CYS A 215 -49.41 26.32 -23.52
N ALA A 216 -49.17 25.02 -23.68
CA ALA A 216 -49.85 24.18 -24.66
C ALA A 216 -51.37 24.13 -24.43
N THR A 217 -51.81 23.97 -23.17
CA THR A 217 -53.25 23.98 -22.84
C THR A 217 -53.89 25.34 -23.07
N GLU A 218 -53.20 26.44 -22.75
CA GLU A 218 -53.68 27.80 -23.02
C GLU A 218 -53.79 28.06 -24.52
N LEU A 219 -52.80 27.62 -25.30
CA LEU A 219 -52.79 27.73 -26.75
C LEU A 219 -53.95 26.97 -27.38
N GLU A 220 -54.22 25.74 -26.92
CA GLU A 220 -55.38 24.94 -27.39
C GLU A 220 -56.71 25.64 -27.07
N LEU A 221 -56.83 26.25 -25.89
CA LEU A 221 -58.02 27.04 -25.51
C LEU A 221 -58.19 28.28 -26.39
N LEU A 222 -57.10 29.01 -26.64
CA LEU A 222 -57.12 30.19 -27.51
C LEU A 222 -57.45 29.81 -28.95
N GLU A 223 -56.96 28.68 -29.45
CA GLU A 223 -57.26 28.17 -30.79
C GLU A 223 -58.74 27.79 -30.93
N LYS A 224 -59.32 27.13 -29.92
CA LYS A 224 -60.77 26.87 -29.85
C LYS A 224 -61.58 28.17 -29.85
N HIS A 225 -61.17 29.16 -29.07
CA HIS A 225 -61.85 30.45 -29.01
C HIS A 225 -61.75 31.21 -30.34
N LYS A 226 -60.58 31.20 -30.98
CA LYS A 226 -60.37 31.75 -32.32
C LYS A 226 -61.31 31.09 -33.33
N HIS A 227 -61.38 29.76 -33.36
CA HIS A 227 -62.28 29.05 -34.27
C HIS A 227 -63.75 29.46 -34.04
N LEU A 228 -64.18 29.59 -32.78
CA LEU A 228 -65.56 30.00 -32.47
C LEU A 228 -65.86 31.41 -33.02
N LEU A 229 -64.95 32.35 -32.83
CA LEU A 229 -65.06 33.70 -33.38
C LEU A 229 -65.06 33.70 -34.92
N GLU A 230 -64.17 32.95 -35.56
CA GLU A 230 -64.13 32.82 -37.02
C GLU A 230 -65.44 32.24 -37.57
N SER A 231 -66.01 31.21 -36.93
CA SER A 231 -67.31 30.68 -37.33
C SER A 231 -68.44 31.70 -37.17
N GLY A 232 -68.47 32.46 -36.07
CA GLY A 232 -69.49 33.48 -35.83
C GLY A 232 -69.39 34.67 -36.80
N ILE A 233 -68.16 35.11 -37.12
CA ILE A 233 -67.93 36.16 -38.13
C ILE A 233 -68.38 35.67 -39.52
N ASN A 234 -68.03 34.43 -39.89
CA ASN A 234 -68.42 33.87 -41.19
C ASN A 234 -69.94 33.70 -41.30
N GLU A 235 -70.60 33.27 -40.23
CA GLU A 235 -72.07 33.17 -40.15
C GLU A 235 -72.72 34.56 -40.28
N GLY A 236 -72.29 35.54 -39.48
CA GLY A 236 -72.80 36.90 -39.55
C GLY A 236 -72.52 37.60 -40.89
N LEU A 237 -71.36 37.33 -41.52
CA LEU A 237 -71.06 37.81 -42.87
C LEU A 237 -71.99 37.18 -43.92
N SER A 238 -72.25 35.87 -43.80
CA SER A 238 -73.18 35.15 -44.68
C SER A 238 -74.60 35.69 -44.53
N GLU A 239 -75.06 35.91 -43.31
CA GLU A 239 -76.36 36.56 -43.01
C GLU A 239 -76.45 37.94 -43.65
N ALA A 240 -75.48 38.83 -43.39
CA ALA A 240 -75.46 40.17 -43.97
C ALA A 240 -75.40 40.16 -45.51
N MET A 241 -74.68 39.20 -46.10
CA MET A 241 -74.59 39.05 -47.55
C MET A 241 -75.92 38.58 -48.16
N ASN A 242 -76.64 37.68 -47.48
CA ASN A 242 -77.98 37.24 -47.86
C ASN A 242 -78.99 38.39 -47.76
N GLU A 243 -78.96 39.16 -46.66
CA GLU A 243 -79.80 40.35 -46.49
C GLU A 243 -79.55 41.39 -47.58
N LEU A 244 -78.27 41.65 -47.92
CA LEU A 244 -77.91 42.54 -49.02
C LEU A 244 -78.47 42.06 -50.36
N HIS A 245 -78.37 40.75 -50.64
CA HIS A 245 -78.95 40.13 -51.83
C HIS A 245 -80.47 40.31 -51.88
N ASP A 246 -81.16 40.14 -50.76
CA ASP A 246 -82.60 40.32 -50.66
C ASP A 246 -83.01 41.79 -50.91
N VAL A 247 -82.29 42.74 -50.31
CA VAL A 247 -82.51 44.18 -50.54
C VAL A 247 -82.23 44.55 -52.01
N GLN A 248 -81.15 44.04 -52.60
CA GLN A 248 -80.85 44.27 -54.02
C GLN A 248 -81.95 43.72 -54.93
N ARG A 249 -82.49 42.54 -54.62
CA ARG A 249 -83.62 41.95 -55.36
C ARG A 249 -84.86 42.83 -55.26
N GLN A 250 -85.19 43.32 -54.06
CA GLN A 250 -86.31 44.23 -53.85
C GLN A 250 -86.11 45.54 -54.63
N TYR A 251 -84.91 46.12 -54.61
CA TYR A 251 -84.57 47.31 -55.37
C TYR A 251 -84.73 47.10 -56.88
N GLN A 252 -84.27 45.96 -57.43
CA GLN A 252 -84.47 45.62 -58.84
C GLN A 252 -85.96 45.56 -59.22
N VAL A 253 -86.80 44.96 -58.38
CA VAL A 253 -88.25 44.90 -58.61
C VAL A 253 -88.86 46.30 -58.63
N VAL A 254 -88.52 47.15 -57.65
CA VAL A 254 -89.00 48.54 -57.60
C VAL A 254 -88.55 49.31 -58.84
N MET A 255 -87.27 49.22 -59.22
CA MET A 255 -86.75 49.86 -60.43
C MET A 255 -87.52 49.44 -61.68
N GLN A 256 -87.77 48.14 -61.88
CA GLN A 256 -88.57 47.64 -63.00
C GLN A 256 -89.99 48.21 -62.98
N MET A 257 -90.65 48.21 -61.82
CA MET A 257 -91.99 48.78 -61.66
C MET A 257 -92.01 50.29 -61.98
N THR A 258 -91.05 51.08 -61.49
CA THR A 258 -90.96 52.52 -61.77
C THR A 258 -90.67 52.81 -63.24
N THR A 259 -89.83 52.01 -63.90
CA THR A 259 -89.61 52.14 -65.36
C THR A 259 -90.86 51.82 -66.15
N GLU A 260 -91.63 50.80 -65.74
CA GLU A 260 -92.88 50.42 -66.38
C GLU A 260 -94.00 51.45 -66.14
N GLU A 261 -94.09 52.01 -64.95
CA GLU A 261 -94.97 53.15 -64.63
C GLU A 261 -94.61 54.38 -65.47
N SER A 262 -93.32 54.74 -65.55
CA SER A 262 -92.84 55.87 -66.36
C SER A 262 -93.14 55.67 -67.84
N ARG A 263 -93.01 54.43 -68.35
CA ARG A 263 -93.40 54.06 -69.71
C ARG A 263 -94.91 54.26 -69.92
N LYS A 264 -95.76 53.77 -69.00
CA LYS A 264 -97.22 53.96 -69.07
C LYS A 264 -97.63 55.43 -69.03
N VAL A 265 -96.99 56.24 -68.17
CA VAL A 265 -97.22 57.68 -68.12
C VAL A 265 -96.79 58.33 -69.44
N GLY A 266 -95.64 57.95 -70.00
CA GLY A 266 -95.19 58.38 -71.32
C GLY A 266 -96.17 58.03 -72.44
N ASP A 267 -96.66 56.78 -72.47
CA ASP A 267 -97.64 56.30 -73.44
C ASP A 267 -98.98 57.08 -73.32
N ASN A 268 -99.44 57.36 -72.10
CA ASN A 268 -100.63 58.18 -71.86
C ASN A 268 -100.45 59.63 -72.31
N LEU A 269 -99.27 60.22 -72.07
CA LEU A 269 -98.95 61.58 -72.52
C LEU A 269 -98.93 61.67 -74.04
N ASN A 270 -98.34 60.68 -74.71
CA ASN A 270 -98.37 60.57 -76.17
C ASN A 270 -99.79 60.45 -76.71
N ARG A 271 -100.64 59.63 -76.09
CA ARG A 271 -102.04 59.50 -76.49
C ARG A 271 -102.83 60.80 -76.28
N LEU A 272 -102.56 61.55 -75.21
CA LEU A 272 -103.14 62.89 -75.01
C LEU A 272 -102.67 63.87 -76.08
N LEU A 273 -101.39 63.88 -76.43
CA LEU A 273 -100.84 64.68 -77.53
C LEU A 273 -101.50 64.30 -78.86
N GLU A 274 -101.77 63.02 -79.09
CA GLU A 274 -102.43 62.51 -80.29
C GLU A 274 -103.91 62.94 -80.38
N VAL A 275 -104.62 62.96 -79.23
CA VAL A 275 -105.98 63.51 -79.14
C VAL A 275 -106.00 65.02 -79.36
N ILE A 276 -105.04 65.75 -78.81
CA ILE A 276 -104.89 67.20 -79.04
C ILE A 276 -104.58 67.46 -80.52
N ALA A 277 -103.68 66.69 -81.14
CA ALA A 277 -103.34 66.82 -82.55
C ALA A 277 -104.55 66.53 -83.46
N THR A 278 -105.32 65.48 -83.17
CA THR A 278 -106.57 65.20 -83.91
C THR A 278 -107.65 66.26 -83.69
N HIS A 279 -107.70 66.89 -82.53
CA HIS A 279 -108.58 68.05 -82.29
C HIS A 279 -108.11 69.31 -83.05
N VAL A 280 -106.81 69.57 -83.16
CA VAL A 280 -106.28 70.69 -83.97
C VAL A 280 -106.60 70.47 -85.45
N VAL A 281 -106.40 69.25 -85.95
CA VAL A 281 -106.73 68.88 -87.35
C VAL A 281 -108.23 68.99 -87.63
N SER A 282 -109.10 68.66 -86.66
CA SER A 282 -110.55 68.79 -86.83
C SER A 282 -111.04 70.25 -86.77
N VAL A 283 -110.36 71.12 -86.02
CA VAL A 283 -110.61 72.57 -86.03
C VAL A 283 -110.12 73.23 -87.33
N GLU A 284 -108.99 72.79 -87.89
CA GLU A 284 -108.53 73.24 -89.22
C GLU A 284 -109.47 72.81 -90.35
N GLY A 285 -110.12 71.64 -90.22
CA GLY A 285 -111.05 71.11 -91.23
C GLY A 285 -112.39 71.85 -91.36
N ILE A 286 -112.83 72.60 -90.34
CA ILE A 286 -114.13 73.30 -90.34
C ILE A 286 -114.05 74.71 -90.99
N ILE A 287 -112.85 75.23 -91.25
CA ILE A 287 -112.66 76.66 -91.59
C ILE A 287 -112.46 76.93 -93.11
N CYS A 288 -112.30 75.93 -93.99
CA CYS A 288 -111.84 76.17 -95.39
C CYS A 288 -112.86 76.02 -96.55
N LEU A 289 -114.16 76.34 -96.37
CA LEU A 289 -115.13 76.53 -97.47
C LEU A 289 -115.93 77.84 -97.28
N SER A 290 -115.28 79.01 -97.42
CA SER A 290 -115.89 80.32 -97.76
C SER A 290 -114.88 81.46 -97.62
N ASP A 291 -114.41 81.96 -98.78
CA ASP A 291 -114.06 83.35 -99.14
C ASP A 291 -113.71 84.41 -98.09
N GLY A 292 -112.59 85.11 -98.34
CA GLY A 292 -112.42 86.55 -97.99
C GLY A 292 -111.06 86.93 -97.39
N PRO A 293 -110.30 87.91 -97.95
CA PRO A 293 -108.87 88.12 -97.73
C PRO A 293 -108.52 89.19 -96.67
N LEU A 294 -107.20 89.43 -96.44
CA LEU A 294 -106.49 90.50 -95.65
C LEU A 294 -105.73 89.88 -94.42
N ILE A 295 -104.49 90.17 -93.98
CA ILE A 295 -103.51 91.29 -94.06
C ILE A 295 -102.07 90.76 -93.79
N GLN A 296 -101.09 91.56 -94.25
CA GLN A 296 -99.65 91.66 -93.94
C GLN A 296 -99.18 91.66 -92.45
N GLU A 297 -97.84 91.67 -92.32
CA GLU A 297 -96.92 92.02 -91.19
C GLU A 297 -96.31 90.79 -90.47
N ARG A 298 -95.00 90.49 -90.50
CA ARG A 298 -93.74 91.23 -90.23
C ARG A 298 -93.64 91.77 -88.78
N ILE A 299 -92.57 91.36 -88.08
CA ILE A 299 -91.87 91.89 -86.87
C ILE A 299 -91.42 90.66 -86.04
N VAL A 300 -90.14 90.31 -85.84
CA VAL A 300 -88.94 90.97 -85.27
C VAL A 300 -88.92 91.04 -83.73
N THR A 301 -87.75 90.69 -83.17
CA THR A 301 -87.14 90.93 -81.83
C THR A 301 -87.49 90.06 -80.59
N SER A 302 -86.50 89.26 -80.14
CA SER A 302 -85.74 89.21 -78.85
C SER A 302 -86.31 89.90 -77.56
N PRO A 303 -85.67 89.84 -76.35
CA PRO A 303 -84.97 88.78 -75.56
C PRO A 303 -85.26 88.80 -74.01
N TRP A 304 -84.66 87.83 -73.26
CA TRP A 304 -84.36 87.73 -71.79
C TRP A 304 -85.47 87.69 -70.70
N LEU A 305 -85.42 86.70 -69.78
CA LEU A 305 -84.92 86.80 -68.38
C LEU A 305 -85.29 85.60 -67.45
N ALA A 306 -84.27 85.16 -66.69
CA ALA A 306 -84.23 84.76 -65.27
C ALA A 306 -85.09 83.61 -64.68
N GLY A 307 -84.42 82.77 -63.88
CA GLY A 307 -85.04 81.90 -62.88
C GLY A 307 -84.09 80.82 -62.32
N ASP A 308 -83.17 81.22 -61.43
CA ASP A 308 -82.36 80.33 -60.56
C ASP A 308 -83.24 79.50 -59.59
N ILE A 309 -82.73 78.34 -59.16
CA ILE A 309 -82.56 77.90 -57.75
C ILE A 309 -81.82 76.53 -57.73
N MET A 310 -80.54 76.58 -57.36
CA MET A 310 -79.77 75.56 -56.59
C MET A 310 -80.00 75.86 -55.08
N PRO A 311 -79.58 75.08 -54.05
CA PRO A 311 -78.41 74.19 -54.02
C PRO A 311 -78.48 72.96 -53.09
N GLY A 312 -77.40 72.17 -53.03
CA GLY A 312 -77.21 71.17 -51.96
C GLY A 312 -75.96 70.28 -52.09
N SER A 313 -74.77 70.87 -52.20
CA SER A 313 -73.50 70.18 -51.97
C SER A 313 -73.27 69.96 -50.47
N ILE A 314 -72.52 68.93 -50.07
CA ILE A 314 -71.39 69.02 -49.11
C ILE A 314 -70.51 67.77 -49.23
N VAL A 315 -69.23 68.04 -49.49
CA VAL A 315 -68.06 67.18 -49.33
C VAL A 315 -67.50 67.44 -47.93
N TYR A 316 -67.00 66.43 -47.21
CA TYR A 316 -65.89 66.64 -46.27
C TYR A 316 -64.93 65.43 -46.23
N ARG A 317 -63.65 65.74 -46.45
CA ARG A 317 -62.45 64.92 -46.19
C ARG A 317 -62.36 64.66 -44.67
N GLY A 318 -61.91 63.51 -44.18
CA GLY A 318 -60.51 63.07 -44.21
C GLY A 318 -60.14 62.33 -42.90
N PRO A 319 -58.91 61.80 -42.77
CA PRO A 319 -58.55 60.66 -41.91
C PRO A 319 -57.88 61.06 -40.58
N ILE A 320 -57.62 60.07 -39.70
CA ILE A 320 -56.35 59.77 -38.98
C ILE A 320 -56.56 58.89 -37.71
N SER A 321 -55.61 57.96 -37.51
CA SER A 321 -55.25 57.11 -36.35
C SER A 321 -55.99 55.79 -36.14
#